data_AF-A0A963Y795-F1
#
_entry.id   AF-A0A963Y795-F1
#
_cell.length_a   1.000
_cell.length_b   1.000
_cell.length_c   1.000
_cell.angle_alpha   90.00
_cell.angle_beta   90.00
_cell.angle_gamma   90.00
#
_symmetry.space_group_name_H-M   'P 1'
#
loop_
_entity.id
_entity.type
_entity.pdbx_description
1 polymer ?
#
loop_
_entity_poly.entity_id
_entity_poly.type
_entity_poly.pdbx_seq_one_letter_code
_entity_poly.pdbx_strand_id
1 'polypeptide(L)'
;MSQDQTAQRSRHGGREARRRERTQKASGVGRPYIIRNIPTYDVLSEENLVRIEAAADRILAETGIAFRDDPEVLALWRKAGARVDGDLVTFEPGMLREILRSAPAEFTQHARNPENSIRIGGRSVVFAPAYGCPFVMDLDRGRRFGTLQDFQNFVKLAQSSPWFHHSGGTICEPTDIPVNKR
;
A
#
# COMPACT_ATOMS: atom_id res chain seq x y z
N MET A 1 -66.13 31.75 -22.48
CA MET A 1 -64.91 32.19 -23.18
C MET A 1 -63.74 32.04 -22.23
N SER A 2 -62.74 31.30 -22.68
CA SER A 2 -61.68 30.63 -21.89
C SER A 2 -60.71 31.61 -21.22
N GLN A 3 -60.39 31.36 -19.94
CA GLN A 3 -59.13 31.78 -19.35
C GLN A 3 -58.28 30.52 -19.21
N ASP A 4 -57.12 30.49 -19.87
CA ASP A 4 -56.11 29.46 -19.59
C ASP A 4 -54.76 30.12 -19.33
N GLN A 5 -54.21 29.80 -18.16
CA GLN A 5 -53.02 30.40 -17.57
C GLN A 5 -51.76 29.79 -18.19
N THR A 6 -50.91 30.62 -18.77
CA THR A 6 -49.60 30.19 -19.27
C THR A 6 -48.64 29.95 -18.10
N ALA A 7 -48.44 28.67 -17.76
CA ALA A 7 -47.45 28.24 -16.77
C ALA A 7 -46.01 28.56 -17.25
N GLN A 8 -45.33 29.49 -16.56
CA GLN A 8 -43.91 29.77 -16.76
C GLN A 8 -43.06 28.56 -16.29
N ARG A 9 -42.51 27.80 -17.23
CA ARG A 9 -41.48 26.78 -16.94
C ARG A 9 -40.18 27.46 -16.51
N SER A 10 -39.90 27.38 -15.21
CA SER A 10 -38.61 27.73 -14.60
C SER A 10 -37.45 26.98 -15.28
N ARG A 11 -36.57 27.72 -15.95
CA ARG A 11 -35.36 27.23 -16.64
C ARG A 11 -34.17 26.97 -15.69
N HIS A 12 -34.38 26.92 -14.37
CA HIS A 12 -33.28 26.90 -13.38
C HIS A 12 -32.65 25.53 -13.09
N GLY A 13 -33.26 24.41 -13.48
CA GLY A 13 -32.75 23.06 -13.15
C GLY A 13 -31.58 22.56 -14.02
N GLY A 14 -31.32 23.17 -15.18
CA GLY A 14 -30.36 22.65 -16.15
C GLY A 14 -28.89 22.79 -15.74
N ARG A 15 -28.56 23.69 -14.80
CA ARG A 15 -27.19 23.83 -14.26
C ARG A 15 -26.91 22.79 -13.18
N GLU A 16 -27.87 22.56 -12.28
CA GLU A 16 -27.76 21.51 -11.27
C GLU A 16 -27.80 20.10 -11.87
N ALA A 17 -28.64 19.88 -12.89
CA ALA A 17 -28.66 18.62 -13.64
C ALA A 17 -27.32 18.34 -14.32
N ARG A 18 -26.72 19.34 -15.01
CA ARG A 18 -25.39 19.21 -15.61
C ARG A 18 -24.26 19.05 -14.59
N ARG A 19 -24.40 19.64 -13.40
CA ARG A 19 -23.48 19.40 -12.27
C ARG A 19 -23.60 17.96 -11.77
N ARG A 20 -24.82 17.46 -11.54
CA ARG A 20 -25.08 16.06 -11.15
C ARG A 20 -24.58 15.07 -12.20
N GLU A 21 -24.82 15.32 -13.49
CA GLU A 21 -24.30 14.51 -14.60
C GLU A 21 -22.78 14.51 -14.67
N ARG A 22 -22.09 15.64 -14.43
CA ARG A 22 -20.62 15.67 -14.33
C ARG A 22 -20.10 14.89 -13.12
N THR A 23 -20.83 14.96 -12.01
CA THR A 23 -20.50 14.20 -10.78
C THR A 23 -20.76 12.71 -10.96
N GLN A 24 -21.79 12.35 -11.73
CA GLN A 24 -22.11 10.97 -12.11
C GLN A 24 -21.21 10.44 -13.24
N LYS A 25 -20.73 11.24 -14.19
CA LYS A 25 -19.77 10.78 -15.22
C LYS A 25 -18.36 10.52 -14.67
N ALA A 26 -18.06 10.98 -13.45
CA ALA A 26 -16.90 10.49 -12.69
C ALA A 26 -17.13 9.08 -12.11
N SER A 27 -18.29 8.45 -12.35
CA SER A 27 -18.57 7.06 -11.96
C SER A 27 -17.92 6.09 -12.95
N GLY A 28 -16.64 5.89 -12.72
CA GLY A 28 -15.85 4.84 -13.31
C GLY A 28 -14.52 4.89 -12.61
N VAL A 29 -14.49 4.53 -11.32
CA VAL A 29 -13.23 4.15 -10.69
C VAL A 29 -12.64 3.11 -11.63
N GLY A 30 -11.45 3.39 -12.17
CA GLY A 30 -10.85 2.57 -13.21
C GLY A 30 -10.58 1.14 -12.74
N ARG A 31 -9.70 0.43 -13.44
CA ARG A 31 -9.19 -0.85 -12.93
C ARG A 31 -8.76 -0.68 -11.46
N PRO A 32 -9.06 -1.65 -10.57
CA PRO A 32 -8.79 -1.50 -9.13
C PRO A 32 -7.29 -1.31 -8.82
N TYR A 33 -6.43 -1.61 -9.79
CA TYR A 33 -5.00 -1.37 -9.78
C TYR A 33 -4.47 -1.32 -11.23
N ILE A 34 -3.24 -0.86 -11.39
CA ILE A 34 -2.60 -0.75 -12.70
C ILE A 34 -2.09 -2.13 -13.13
N ILE A 35 -2.33 -2.49 -14.40
CA ILE A 35 -1.65 -3.60 -15.06
C ILE A 35 -0.71 -2.99 -16.09
N ARG A 36 0.60 -3.07 -15.84
CA ARG A 36 1.62 -2.49 -16.74
C ARG A 36 1.48 -3.08 -18.13
N ASN A 37 1.49 -2.23 -19.16
CA ASN A 37 1.60 -2.64 -20.58
C ASN A 37 2.96 -2.33 -21.21
N ILE A 38 3.96 -2.11 -20.36
CA ILE A 38 5.33 -1.83 -20.72
C ILE A 38 6.26 -2.80 -19.96
N PRO A 39 7.45 -3.11 -20.51
CA PRO A 39 8.43 -3.91 -19.81
C PRO A 39 8.96 -3.21 -18.54
N THR A 40 9.65 -3.96 -17.69
CA THR A 40 10.51 -3.36 -16.65
C THR A 40 11.73 -2.73 -17.31
N TYR A 41 12.37 -1.81 -16.58
CA TYR A 41 13.64 -1.24 -16.97
C TYR A 41 14.73 -1.87 -16.11
N ASP A 42 15.47 -2.81 -16.70
CA ASP A 42 16.46 -3.59 -15.98
C ASP A 42 17.82 -2.89 -16.06
N VAL A 43 18.34 -2.47 -14.91
CA VAL A 43 19.55 -1.64 -14.80
C VAL A 43 20.85 -2.44 -14.65
N LEU A 44 20.75 -3.74 -14.35
CA LEU A 44 21.88 -4.64 -14.13
C LEU A 44 21.89 -5.76 -15.19
N SER A 45 23.09 -6.18 -15.59
CA SER A 45 23.28 -7.41 -16.38
C SER A 45 23.08 -8.65 -15.51
N GLU A 46 22.84 -9.80 -16.14
CA GLU A 46 22.70 -11.10 -15.48
C GLU A 46 23.92 -11.43 -14.60
N GLU A 47 25.13 -11.22 -15.12
CA GLU A 47 26.37 -11.42 -14.36
C GLU A 47 26.39 -10.59 -13.07
N ASN A 48 25.95 -9.33 -13.13
CA ASN A 48 25.92 -8.46 -11.96
C ASN A 48 24.83 -8.86 -10.96
N LEU A 49 23.70 -9.38 -11.41
CA LEU A 49 22.67 -9.95 -10.53
C LEU A 49 23.23 -11.16 -9.77
N VAL A 50 23.84 -12.13 -10.46
CA VAL A 50 24.45 -13.32 -9.84
C VAL A 50 25.52 -12.92 -8.81
N ARG A 51 26.32 -11.87 -9.09
CA ARG A 51 27.32 -11.35 -8.15
C ARG A 51 26.68 -10.75 -6.88
N ILE A 52 25.59 -9.99 -7.01
CA ILE A 52 24.88 -9.43 -5.84
C ILE A 52 24.27 -10.56 -5.00
N GLU A 53 23.67 -11.56 -5.64
CA GLU A 53 23.08 -12.69 -4.96
C GLU A 53 24.12 -13.52 -4.19
N ALA A 54 25.25 -13.85 -4.82
CA ALA A 54 26.34 -14.57 -4.15
C ALA A 54 26.93 -13.76 -2.98
N ALA A 55 27.01 -12.43 -3.12
CA ALA A 55 27.45 -11.57 -2.03
C ALA A 55 26.45 -11.54 -0.87
N ALA A 56 25.14 -11.54 -1.15
CA ALA A 56 24.10 -11.64 -0.15
C ALA A 56 24.15 -12.99 0.60
N ASP A 57 24.27 -14.11 -0.13
CA ASP A 57 24.43 -15.44 0.47
C ASP A 57 25.67 -15.49 1.38
N ARG A 58 26.80 -14.89 0.95
CA ARG A 58 28.01 -14.80 1.79
C ARG A 58 27.78 -13.99 3.07
N ILE A 59 27.15 -12.82 2.99
CA ILE A 59 26.85 -11.99 4.17
C ILE A 59 25.96 -12.77 5.14
N LEU A 60 24.95 -13.47 4.65
CA LEU A 60 24.03 -14.25 5.47
C LEU A 60 24.71 -15.46 6.13
N ALA A 61 25.67 -16.09 5.46
CA ALA A 61 26.43 -17.22 6.00
C ALA A 61 27.51 -16.80 7.00
N GLU A 62 28.28 -15.76 6.70
CA GLU A 62 29.45 -15.35 7.49
C GLU A 62 29.11 -14.32 8.57
N THR A 63 28.15 -13.42 8.32
CA THR A 63 27.76 -12.34 9.25
C THR A 63 26.42 -12.63 9.92
N GLY A 64 25.42 -13.08 9.17
CA GLY A 64 24.09 -13.40 9.69
C GLY A 64 23.21 -12.20 10.01
N ILE A 65 22.07 -12.47 10.68
CA ILE A 65 21.06 -11.49 11.09
C ILE A 65 20.73 -11.73 12.56
N ALA A 66 20.65 -10.64 13.35
CA ALA A 66 20.23 -10.72 14.74
C ALA A 66 18.69 -10.68 14.86
N PHE A 67 18.12 -11.70 15.50
CA PHE A 67 16.71 -11.77 15.88
C PHE A 67 16.63 -11.62 17.40
N ARG A 68 16.32 -10.41 17.87
CA ARG A 68 16.41 -10.02 19.28
C ARG A 68 15.07 -10.16 19.98
N ASP A 69 15.14 -10.58 21.25
CA ASP A 69 13.99 -10.66 22.16
C ASP A 69 12.82 -11.54 21.62
N ASP A 70 13.12 -12.50 20.74
CA ASP A 70 12.14 -13.38 20.11
C ASP A 70 12.59 -14.86 20.11
N PRO A 71 12.40 -15.59 21.23
CA PRO A 71 12.83 -16.99 21.34
C PRO A 71 12.07 -17.93 20.40
N GLU A 72 10.85 -17.58 19.96
CA GLU A 72 10.06 -18.38 19.04
C GLU A 72 10.70 -18.37 17.64
N VAL A 73 11.07 -17.19 17.14
CA VAL A 73 11.75 -17.05 15.84
C VAL A 73 13.10 -17.77 15.84
N LEU A 74 13.87 -17.67 16.93
CA LEU A 74 15.13 -18.42 17.07
C LEU A 74 14.91 -19.94 17.03
N ALA A 75 13.82 -20.44 17.64
CA ALA A 75 13.47 -21.86 17.58
C ALA A 75 13.05 -22.29 16.16
N LEU A 76 12.29 -21.47 15.44
CA LEU A 76 11.91 -21.71 14.04
C LEU A 76 13.15 -21.81 13.14
N TRP A 77 14.12 -20.91 13.30
CA TRP A 77 15.37 -20.94 12.54
C TRP A 77 16.22 -22.18 12.83
N ARG A 78 16.37 -22.56 14.10
CA ARG A 78 17.05 -23.82 14.46
C ARG A 78 16.35 -25.02 13.82
N LYS A 79 15.02 -25.06 13.86
CA LYS A 79 14.23 -26.14 13.24
C LYS A 79 14.39 -26.19 11.72
N ALA A 80 14.52 -25.03 11.08
CA ALA A 80 14.78 -24.92 9.65
C ALA A 80 16.23 -25.28 9.26
N GLY A 81 17.13 -25.47 10.23
CA GLY A 81 18.52 -25.86 10.01
C GLY A 81 19.54 -24.71 10.02
N ALA A 82 19.12 -23.48 10.36
CA ALA A 82 20.05 -22.37 10.52
C ALA A 82 20.88 -22.53 11.80
N ARG A 83 22.11 -22.00 11.79
CA ARG A 83 22.95 -21.93 12.98
C ARG A 83 22.53 -20.72 13.80
N VAL A 84 22.26 -20.93 15.09
CA VAL A 84 21.80 -19.89 16.01
C VAL A 84 22.74 -19.82 17.21
N ASP A 85 23.33 -18.63 17.43
CA ASP A 85 24.29 -18.32 18.49
C ASP A 85 23.81 -17.07 19.26
N GLY A 86 23.23 -17.28 20.44
CA GLY A 86 22.43 -16.25 21.11
C GLY A 86 21.29 -15.76 20.22
N ASP A 87 21.29 -14.47 19.92
CA ASP A 87 20.33 -13.81 19.02
C ASP A 87 20.80 -13.79 17.55
N LEU A 88 22.03 -14.20 17.26
CA LEU A 88 22.59 -14.17 15.91
C LEU A 88 22.25 -15.45 15.15
N VAL A 89 21.67 -15.30 13.97
CA VAL A 89 21.32 -16.41 13.07
C VAL A 89 22.15 -16.31 11.79
N THR A 90 22.87 -17.37 11.45
CA THR A 90 23.58 -17.51 10.17
C THR A 90 22.95 -18.61 9.32
N PHE A 91 22.96 -18.42 8.00
CA PHE A 91 22.23 -19.23 7.04
C PHE A 91 23.18 -19.87 6.04
N GLU A 92 23.07 -21.18 5.83
CA GLU A 92 23.83 -21.83 4.76
C GLU A 92 23.43 -21.26 3.39
N PRO A 93 24.38 -21.07 2.45
CA PRO A 93 24.08 -20.59 1.12
C PRO A 93 22.97 -21.39 0.44
N GLY A 94 21.96 -20.69 -0.10
CA GLY A 94 20.79 -21.30 -0.74
C GLY A 94 19.66 -21.73 0.20
N MET A 95 19.86 -21.78 1.53
CA MET A 95 18.79 -22.11 2.49
C MET A 95 17.57 -21.21 2.34
N LEU A 96 17.77 -19.89 2.29
CA LEU A 96 16.68 -18.92 2.17
C LEU A 96 15.95 -19.06 0.83
N ARG A 97 16.67 -19.37 -0.25
CA ARG A 97 16.06 -19.61 -1.56
C ARG A 97 15.16 -20.84 -1.55
N GLU A 98 15.55 -21.91 -0.86
CA GLU A 98 14.70 -23.09 -0.70
C GLU A 98 13.42 -22.75 0.04
N ILE A 99 13.51 -21.99 1.14
CA ILE A 99 12.34 -21.53 1.91
C ILE A 99 11.43 -20.65 1.05
N LEU A 100 12.00 -19.75 0.25
CA LEU A 100 11.23 -18.85 -0.61
C LEU A 100 10.45 -19.57 -1.72
N ARG A 101 10.76 -20.83 -2.05
CA ARG A 101 10.01 -21.60 -3.07
C ARG A 101 8.54 -21.81 -2.71
N SER A 102 8.20 -21.83 -1.41
CA SER A 102 6.80 -21.93 -0.99
C SER A 102 6.05 -20.59 -1.03
N ALA A 103 6.75 -19.47 -1.27
CA ALA A 103 6.11 -18.17 -1.36
C ALA A 103 5.38 -18.00 -2.71
N PRO A 104 4.11 -17.55 -2.72
CA PRO A 104 3.40 -17.33 -3.98
C PRO A 104 3.97 -16.12 -4.72
N ALA A 105 4.20 -16.28 -6.03
CA ALA A 105 4.66 -15.17 -6.89
C ALA A 105 3.58 -14.09 -7.10
N GLU A 106 2.30 -14.47 -7.00
CA GLU A 106 1.16 -13.56 -7.07
C GLU A 106 0.10 -13.98 -6.04
N PHE A 107 -0.56 -13.02 -5.41
CA PHE A 107 -1.71 -13.27 -4.53
C PHE A 107 -2.70 -12.11 -4.55
N THR A 108 -3.93 -12.37 -4.12
CA THR A 108 -4.99 -11.36 -4.01
C THR A 108 -5.04 -10.80 -2.60
N GLN A 109 -4.94 -9.49 -2.46
CA GLN A 109 -5.31 -8.80 -1.24
C GLN A 109 -6.78 -8.39 -1.34
N HIS A 110 -7.62 -9.01 -0.50
CA HIS A 110 -9.06 -8.80 -0.52
C HIS A 110 -9.46 -7.51 0.17
N ALA A 111 -10.33 -6.73 -0.48
CA ALA A 111 -10.94 -5.54 0.10
C ALA A 111 -12.37 -5.82 0.60
N ARG A 112 -12.84 -4.99 1.54
CA ARG A 112 -14.22 -5.07 2.05
C ARG A 112 -15.27 -4.93 0.95
N ASN A 113 -15.05 -4.02 -0.01
CA ASN A 113 -15.75 -4.08 -1.30
C ASN A 113 -14.90 -4.96 -2.22
N PRO A 114 -15.38 -6.15 -2.64
CA PRO A 114 -14.61 -7.05 -3.51
C PRO A 114 -14.16 -6.39 -4.82
N GLU A 115 -14.89 -5.40 -5.34
CA GLU A 115 -14.52 -4.64 -6.54
C GLU A 115 -13.20 -3.87 -6.39
N ASN A 116 -12.79 -3.57 -5.15
CA ASN A 116 -11.53 -2.92 -4.81
C ASN A 116 -10.43 -3.93 -4.42
N SER A 117 -10.66 -5.23 -4.61
CA SER A 117 -9.60 -6.23 -4.34
C SER A 117 -8.49 -6.07 -5.36
N ILE A 118 -7.25 -6.22 -4.90
CA ILE A 118 -6.06 -5.97 -5.70
C ILE A 118 -5.19 -7.22 -5.80
N ARG A 119 -4.41 -7.30 -6.86
CA ARG A 119 -3.39 -8.34 -7.02
C ARG A 119 -2.01 -7.79 -6.70
N ILE A 120 -1.28 -8.51 -5.87
CA ILE A 120 0.12 -8.25 -5.56
C ILE A 120 0.98 -9.21 -6.40
N GLY A 121 2.00 -8.68 -7.08
CA GLY A 121 2.91 -9.44 -7.94
C GLY A 121 2.64 -9.31 -9.44
N GLY A 122 3.52 -9.93 -10.22
CA GLY A 122 3.47 -9.96 -11.69
C GLY A 122 3.56 -8.57 -12.33
N ARG A 123 2.59 -8.27 -13.20
CA ARG A 123 2.49 -6.98 -13.92
C ARG A 123 1.67 -5.92 -13.16
N SER A 124 1.20 -6.25 -11.97
CA SER A 124 0.35 -5.38 -11.15
C SER A 124 1.19 -4.26 -10.53
N VAL A 125 0.64 -3.05 -10.49
CA VAL A 125 1.19 -1.91 -9.74
C VAL A 125 0.09 -1.33 -8.87
N VAL A 126 0.36 -1.31 -7.56
CA VAL A 126 -0.56 -0.87 -6.52
C VAL A 126 0.08 0.34 -5.85
N PHE A 127 -0.71 1.41 -5.68
CA PHE A 127 -0.27 2.60 -4.97
C PHE A 127 -1.00 2.66 -3.64
N ALA A 128 -0.22 2.88 -2.60
CA ALA A 128 -0.69 3.16 -1.25
C ALA A 128 -0.13 4.53 -0.83
N PRO A 129 -0.80 5.22 0.10
CA PRO A 129 -0.28 6.44 0.70
C PRO A 129 1.02 6.22 1.48
N ALA A 130 1.64 7.32 1.92
CA ALA A 130 2.77 7.33 2.84
C ALA A 130 2.45 6.55 4.15
N TYR A 131 3.50 6.13 4.87
CA TYR A 131 3.37 5.32 6.08
C TYR A 131 4.35 5.80 7.17
N GLY A 132 3.88 5.91 8.41
CA GLY A 132 4.66 6.14 9.63
C GLY A 132 5.01 7.59 9.94
N CYS A 133 4.44 8.58 9.24
CA CYS A 133 4.80 9.98 9.43
C CYS A 133 4.23 10.55 10.75
N PRO A 134 5.05 10.96 11.74
CA PRO A 134 4.54 11.55 12.98
C PRO A 134 4.15 13.02 12.83
N PHE A 135 4.59 13.67 11.75
CA PHE A 135 4.28 15.06 11.45
C PHE A 135 3.45 15.15 10.17
N VAL A 136 2.54 16.12 10.16
CA VAL A 136 1.75 16.52 9.00
C VAL A 136 2.03 17.99 8.68
N MET A 137 1.72 18.40 7.46
CA MET A 137 1.88 19.77 7.01
C MET A 137 0.64 20.20 6.21
N ASP A 138 0.10 21.37 6.53
CA ASP A 138 -0.93 22.04 5.73
C ASP A 138 -0.55 23.53 5.54
N LEU A 139 -1.22 24.21 4.60
CA LEU A 139 -0.89 25.60 4.24
C LEU A 139 -1.24 26.61 5.35
N ASP A 140 -2.20 26.27 6.21
CA ASP A 140 -2.75 27.19 7.21
C ASP A 140 -1.99 27.11 8.54
N ARG A 141 -1.55 25.92 8.95
CA ARG A 141 -0.95 25.62 10.25
C ARG A 141 0.51 25.18 10.15
N GLY A 142 1.04 25.01 8.95
CA GLY A 142 2.42 24.56 8.73
C GLY A 142 2.64 23.13 9.25
N ARG A 143 3.89 22.84 9.64
CA ARG A 143 4.28 21.52 10.16
C ARG A 143 3.90 21.36 11.63
N ARG A 144 3.21 20.27 11.95
CA ARG A 144 2.76 19.94 13.31
C ARG A 144 2.64 18.42 13.49
N PHE A 145 2.43 17.95 14.72
CA PHE A 145 2.13 16.54 14.95
C PHE A 145 0.82 16.12 14.28
N GLY A 146 0.78 14.86 13.83
CA GLY A 146 -0.42 14.24 13.29
C GLY A 146 -1.48 14.00 14.37
N THR A 147 -2.73 14.09 13.95
CA THR A 147 -3.91 13.81 14.79
C THR A 147 -4.76 12.71 14.15
N LEU A 148 -5.69 12.13 14.91
CA LEU A 148 -6.70 11.20 14.36
C LEU A 148 -7.52 11.86 13.25
N GLN A 149 -7.78 13.16 13.37
CA GLN A 149 -8.47 13.91 12.32
C GLN A 149 -7.66 13.96 11.02
N ASP A 150 -6.34 14.15 11.10
CA ASP A 150 -5.47 14.11 9.92
C ASP A 150 -5.43 12.71 9.31
N PHE A 151 -5.32 11.67 10.12
CA PHE A 151 -5.38 10.27 9.67
C PHE A 151 -6.64 10.03 8.85
N GLN A 152 -7.81 10.39 9.41
CA GLN A 152 -9.10 10.24 8.72
C GLN A 152 -9.18 11.06 7.44
N ASN A 153 -8.61 12.27 7.43
CA ASN A 153 -8.58 13.11 6.24
C ASN A 153 -7.75 12.48 5.13
N PHE A 154 -6.56 11.94 5.44
CA PHE A 154 -5.76 11.24 4.45
C PHE A 154 -6.39 9.95 3.95
N VAL A 155 -7.09 9.20 4.81
CA VAL A 155 -7.88 8.02 4.38
C VAL A 155 -8.97 8.45 3.39
N LYS A 156 -9.72 9.51 3.68
CA LYS A 156 -10.75 10.04 2.77
C LYS A 156 -10.15 10.51 1.44
N LEU A 157 -8.99 11.17 1.47
CA LEU A 157 -8.27 11.61 0.28
C LEU A 157 -7.79 10.42 -0.56
N ALA A 158 -7.20 9.41 0.07
CA ALA A 158 -6.78 8.18 -0.59
C ALA A 158 -7.98 7.48 -1.25
N GLN A 159 -9.08 7.30 -0.52
CA GLN A 159 -10.30 6.68 -1.03
C GLN A 159 -10.95 7.48 -2.18
N SER A 160 -10.83 8.81 -2.16
CA SER A 160 -11.40 9.67 -3.20
C SER A 160 -10.52 9.76 -4.46
N SER A 161 -9.26 9.34 -4.37
CA SER A 161 -8.33 9.34 -5.48
C SER A 161 -8.52 8.09 -6.35
N PRO A 162 -8.68 8.22 -7.68
CA PRO A 162 -8.71 7.06 -8.56
C PRO A 162 -7.34 6.40 -8.72
N TRP A 163 -6.28 6.97 -8.14
CA TRP A 163 -4.90 6.51 -8.28
C TRP A 163 -4.33 5.87 -7.01
N PHE A 164 -5.09 5.83 -5.92
CA PHE A 164 -4.73 5.04 -4.73
C PHE A 164 -5.59 3.79 -4.69
N HIS A 165 -4.94 2.64 -4.73
CA HIS A 165 -5.56 1.32 -4.86
C HIS A 165 -5.67 0.62 -3.50
N HIS A 166 -4.90 1.08 -2.52
CA HIS A 166 -4.86 0.58 -1.15
C HIS A 166 -4.89 1.76 -0.18
N SER A 167 -5.63 1.66 0.93
CA SER A 167 -5.79 2.78 1.89
C SER A 167 -4.52 3.07 2.69
N GLY A 168 -3.53 2.18 2.66
CA GLY A 168 -2.33 2.23 3.49
C GLY A 168 -2.54 1.56 4.85
N GLY A 169 -1.74 1.95 5.83
CA GLY A 169 -1.93 1.59 7.23
C GLY A 169 -1.78 2.84 8.09
N THR A 170 -0.61 3.03 8.70
CA THR A 170 -0.31 4.20 9.53
C THR A 170 0.00 5.43 8.66
N ILE A 171 -1.00 5.98 7.97
CA ILE A 171 -0.81 7.07 7.00
C ILE A 171 -0.20 8.35 7.60
N CYS A 172 -0.49 8.58 8.89
CA CYS A 172 0.23 9.46 9.79
C CYS A 172 0.02 8.96 11.23
N GLU A 173 0.87 9.36 12.16
CA GLU A 173 0.73 8.98 13.56
C GLU A 173 -0.30 9.88 14.27
N PRO A 174 -1.41 9.35 14.81
CA PRO A 174 -2.38 10.12 15.58
C PRO A 174 -1.89 10.34 17.02
N THR A 175 -1.11 11.40 17.23
CA THR A 175 -0.45 11.68 18.53
C THR A 175 -1.39 12.20 19.62
N ASP A 176 -2.63 12.55 19.26
CA ASP A 176 -3.71 12.96 20.15
C ASP A 176 -4.47 11.78 20.78
N ILE A 177 -4.14 10.54 20.38
CA ILE A 177 -4.70 9.31 20.96
C ILE A 177 -3.60 8.59 21.75
N PRO A 178 -3.91 8.01 22.94
CA PRO A 178 -2.96 7.22 23.71
C PRO A 178 -2.34 6.09 22.87
N VAL A 179 -1.02 5.90 22.98
CA VAL A 179 -0.23 4.97 22.13
C VAL A 179 -0.81 3.56 22.09
N ASN A 180 -1.34 3.05 23.19
CA ASN A 180 -1.90 1.69 23.27
C ASN A 180 -3.32 1.56 22.71
N LYS A 181 -3.92 2.63 22.19
CA LYS A 181 -5.31 2.69 21.70
C LYS A 181 -5.45 3.37 20.33
N ARG A 182 -4.34 3.80 19.75
CA ARG A 182 -4.33 4.60 18.53
C ARG A 182 -4.16 3.75 17.28
#